data_AF-A0A6D2JIC3-F1
#
_entry.id   AF-A0A6D2JIC3-F1
#
_cell.length_a   1.000
_cell.length_b   1.000
_cell.length_c   1.000
_cell.angle_alpha   90.00
_cell.angle_beta   90.00
_cell.angle_gamma   90.00
#
_symmetry.space_group_name_H-M   'P 1'
#
loop_
_entity.id
_entity.type
_entity.pdbx_description
1 polymer ?
#
loop_
_entity_poly.entity_id
_entity_poly.type
_entity_poly.pdbx_seq_one_letter_code
_entity_poly.pdbx_strand_id
1 'polypeptide(L)'
;MVFECPEARQVWEQYDIPTIPGIFACNSLFSNLDYLMWRAKESGVQEEALRKYPWMIWFLCKARNEKVFDNTNIAAFDTLQHATAESTAWKNAQTSSITRDENNTSSPEAPNDETVVCLPRCQVDASWGTDSDYSGGGFVMDKEDGTRVYGATASNHALSPLHAEFSAMIWAMKFVLNLGITSMRFETDCMQLVKLIEEEEVWPSMASELDDYQFLRSYFDSIFLSFVPRLSNVHADCISKAARARGFLFTYVNSLIPNWLAHEACLLGMV
;
A
#
# COMPACT_ATOMS: atom_id res chain seq x y z
N MET A 1 -11.56 22.97 -10.69
CA MET A 1 -12.16 21.91 -11.51
C MET A 1 -11.10 21.44 -12.49
N VAL A 2 -10.59 20.20 -12.34
CA VAL A 2 -9.34 19.71 -12.95
C VAL A 2 -9.38 19.68 -14.49
N PHE A 3 -10.55 19.87 -15.09
CA PHE A 3 -10.75 19.88 -16.55
C PHE A 3 -11.34 21.19 -17.10
N GLU A 4 -11.83 22.08 -16.24
CA GLU A 4 -12.64 23.23 -16.68
C GLU A 4 -12.01 24.60 -16.42
N CYS A 5 -11.10 24.72 -15.44
CA CYS A 5 -10.46 26.02 -15.23
C CYS A 5 -9.51 26.36 -16.39
N PRO A 6 -9.30 27.65 -16.70
CA PRO A 6 -8.51 28.08 -17.86
C PRO A 6 -7.11 27.48 -17.89
N GLU A 7 -6.43 27.45 -16.74
CA GLU A 7 -5.08 26.89 -16.60
C GLU A 7 -5.09 25.38 -16.83
N ALA A 8 -6.10 24.66 -16.32
CA ALA A 8 -6.21 23.23 -16.56
C ALA A 8 -6.47 22.92 -18.03
N ARG A 9 -7.30 23.71 -18.72
CA ARG A 9 -7.53 23.55 -20.16
C ARG A 9 -6.25 23.75 -20.96
N GLN A 10 -5.45 24.75 -20.63
CA GLN A 10 -4.13 24.96 -21.27
C GLN A 10 -3.19 23.77 -21.05
N VAL A 11 -3.18 23.19 -19.85
CA VAL A 11 -2.40 21.99 -19.55
C VAL A 11 -2.87 20.79 -20.39
N TRP A 12 -4.18 20.58 -20.52
CA TRP A 12 -4.74 19.50 -21.34
C TRP A 12 -4.55 19.72 -22.85
N GLU A 13 -4.62 20.96 -23.34
CA GLU A 13 -4.36 21.32 -24.74
C GLU A 13 -2.90 21.10 -25.14
N GLN A 14 -1.97 21.33 -24.21
CA GLN A 14 -0.53 21.10 -24.43
C GLN A 14 -0.11 19.63 -24.23
N TYR A 15 -1.04 18.78 -23.81
CA TYR A 15 -0.76 17.38 -23.51
C TYR A 15 -0.84 16.50 -24.76
N ASP A 16 -0.09 15.39 -24.76
CA ASP A 16 0.01 14.44 -25.88
C ASP A 16 -1.27 13.60 -26.11
N ILE A 17 -2.41 13.95 -25.49
CA ILE A 17 -3.71 13.30 -25.72
C ILE A 17 -4.56 14.18 -26.64
N PRO A 18 -5.09 13.64 -27.75
CA PRO A 18 -5.97 14.37 -28.64
C PRO A 18 -7.18 14.93 -27.90
N THR A 19 -7.30 16.26 -27.93
CA THR A 19 -8.49 16.97 -27.45
C THR A 19 -9.52 16.94 -28.57
N ILE A 20 -10.61 16.19 -28.38
CA ILE A 20 -11.71 16.09 -29.36
C ILE A 20 -12.86 16.96 -28.85
N PRO A 21 -13.27 18.01 -29.59
CA PRO A 21 -14.36 18.90 -29.17
C PRO A 21 -15.63 18.15 -28.77
N GLY A 22 -16.14 18.42 -27.57
CA GLY A 22 -17.34 17.78 -27.03
C GLY A 22 -17.12 16.39 -26.41
N ILE A 23 -15.92 15.80 -26.55
CA ILE A 23 -15.58 14.49 -25.98
C ILE A 23 -14.54 14.65 -24.85
N PHE A 24 -13.41 15.31 -25.13
CA PHE A 24 -12.35 15.52 -24.14
C PHE A 24 -11.54 16.78 -24.49
N ALA A 25 -11.28 17.71 -23.55
CA ALA A 25 -11.88 17.81 -22.22
C ALA A 25 -13.32 18.38 -22.32
N CYS A 26 -14.27 17.81 -21.56
CA CYS A 26 -15.66 18.27 -21.49
C CYS A 26 -16.08 18.63 -20.05
N ASN A 27 -17.31 19.12 -19.86
CA ASN A 27 -17.81 19.56 -18.55
C ASN A 27 -18.31 18.40 -17.65
N SER A 28 -18.01 17.15 -18.02
CA SER A 28 -18.38 15.96 -17.26
C SER A 28 -17.11 15.28 -16.76
N LEU A 29 -16.93 15.33 -15.43
CA LEU A 29 -15.82 14.63 -14.77
C LEU A 29 -15.82 13.13 -15.13
N PHE A 30 -16.99 12.50 -15.09
CA PHE A 30 -17.14 11.09 -15.43
C PHE A 30 -16.72 10.81 -16.86
N SER A 31 -17.18 11.61 -17.83
CA SER A 31 -16.85 11.41 -19.24
C SER A 31 -15.36 11.62 -19.53
N ASN A 32 -14.73 12.59 -18.86
CA ASN A 32 -13.29 12.82 -18.99
C ASN A 32 -12.46 11.65 -18.44
N LEU A 33 -12.84 11.11 -17.28
CA LEU A 33 -12.17 9.96 -16.68
C LEU A 33 -12.39 8.68 -17.52
N ASP A 34 -13.62 8.44 -17.98
CA ASP A 34 -13.96 7.33 -18.87
C ASP A 34 -13.17 7.39 -20.18
N TYR A 35 -12.99 8.58 -20.75
CA TYR A 35 -12.15 8.78 -21.92
C TYR A 35 -10.67 8.44 -21.65
N LEU A 36 -10.10 8.98 -20.56
CA LEU A 36 -8.69 8.76 -20.19
C LEU A 36 -8.38 7.31 -19.84
N MET A 37 -9.31 6.60 -19.17
CA MET A 37 -9.11 5.22 -18.75
C MET A 37 -9.32 4.21 -19.89
N TRP A 38 -10.31 4.43 -20.74
CA TRP A 38 -10.77 3.40 -21.68
C TRP A 38 -10.78 3.88 -23.14
N ARG A 39 -11.57 4.91 -23.45
CA ARG A 39 -11.87 5.25 -24.86
C ARG A 39 -10.68 5.81 -25.64
N ALA A 40 -9.76 6.50 -24.97
CA ALA A 40 -8.58 7.04 -25.62
C ALA A 40 -7.66 5.92 -26.14
N LYS A 41 -7.55 4.80 -25.41
CA LYS A 41 -6.83 3.60 -25.87
C LYS A 41 -7.49 2.98 -27.11
N GLU A 42 -8.82 2.84 -27.09
CA GLU A 42 -9.60 2.34 -28.22
C GLU A 42 -9.51 3.26 -29.46
N SER A 43 -9.30 4.56 -29.24
CA SER A 43 -9.14 5.57 -30.29
C SER A 43 -7.72 5.65 -30.86
N GLY A 44 -6.80 4.77 -30.42
CA GLY A 44 -5.44 4.69 -30.95
C GLY A 44 -4.43 5.67 -30.34
N VAL A 45 -4.72 6.25 -29.17
CA VAL A 45 -3.76 7.09 -28.44
C VAL A 45 -2.61 6.22 -27.92
N GLN A 46 -1.38 6.72 -28.05
CA GLN A 46 -0.17 6.01 -27.62
C GLN A 46 -0.20 5.73 -26.11
N GLU A 47 0.21 4.52 -25.73
CA GLU A 47 0.20 4.07 -24.33
C GLU A 47 1.12 4.93 -23.45
N GLU A 48 2.24 5.42 -23.98
CA GLU A 48 3.12 6.37 -23.30
C GLU A 48 2.42 7.67 -22.92
N ALA A 49 1.51 8.16 -23.77
CA ALA A 49 0.74 9.38 -23.52
C ALA A 49 -0.39 9.12 -22.52
N LEU A 50 -1.04 7.95 -22.55
CA LEU A 50 -2.05 7.61 -21.54
C LEU A 50 -1.43 7.42 -20.16
N ARG A 51 -0.24 6.85 -20.09
CA ARG A 51 0.38 6.55 -18.80
C ARG A 51 0.66 7.78 -17.94
N LYS A 52 0.83 8.99 -18.50
CA LYS A 52 1.14 10.20 -17.72
C LYS A 52 -0.11 10.94 -17.19
N TYR A 53 -1.33 10.61 -17.64
CA TYR A 53 -2.54 11.36 -17.22
C TYR A 53 -2.81 11.33 -15.70
N PRO A 54 -2.49 10.26 -14.93
CA PRO A 54 -2.67 10.28 -13.48
C PRO A 54 -1.81 11.36 -12.80
N TRP A 55 -0.56 11.51 -13.26
CA TRP A 55 0.34 12.58 -12.81
C TRP A 55 -0.18 13.95 -13.23
N MET A 56 -0.77 14.08 -14.42
CA MET A 56 -1.41 15.33 -14.86
C MET A 56 -2.54 15.75 -13.92
N ILE A 57 -3.46 14.84 -13.59
CA ILE A 57 -4.56 15.09 -12.64
C ILE A 57 -4.01 15.49 -11.27
N TRP A 58 -2.99 14.78 -10.78
CA TRP A 58 -2.35 15.05 -9.50
C TRP A 58 -1.71 16.45 -9.44
N PHE A 59 -0.89 16.80 -10.43
CA PHE A 59 -0.20 18.11 -10.45
C PHE A 59 -1.16 19.27 -10.71
N LEU A 60 -2.24 19.07 -11.47
CA LEU A 60 -3.32 20.06 -11.57
C LEU A 60 -4.04 20.28 -10.23
N CYS A 61 -4.29 19.22 -9.46
CA CYS A 61 -4.81 19.33 -8.10
C CYS A 61 -3.85 20.08 -7.17
N LYS A 62 -2.54 19.83 -7.28
CA LYS A 62 -1.51 20.53 -6.49
C LYS A 62 -1.43 22.02 -6.86
N ALA A 63 -1.32 22.35 -8.14
CA ALA A 63 -1.32 23.74 -8.61
C ALA A 63 -2.55 24.52 -8.15
N ARG A 64 -3.72 23.88 -8.17
CA ARG A 64 -4.95 24.46 -7.61
C ARG A 64 -4.82 24.69 -6.11
N ASN A 65 -4.32 23.71 -5.36
CA ASN A 65 -4.20 23.83 -3.90
C ASN A 65 -3.20 24.94 -3.54
N GLU A 66 -2.04 25.02 -4.18
CA GLU A 66 -1.08 26.12 -3.99
C GLU A 66 -1.68 27.49 -4.32
N LYS A 67 -2.52 27.57 -5.36
CA LYS A 67 -3.24 28.80 -5.67
C LYS A 67 -4.26 29.18 -4.59
N VAL A 68 -4.96 28.21 -4.01
CA VAL A 68 -5.98 28.44 -2.98
C VAL A 68 -5.36 28.80 -1.63
N PHE A 69 -4.28 28.12 -1.24
CA PHE A 69 -3.68 28.27 0.09
C PHE A 69 -2.57 29.31 0.14
N ASP A 70 -1.75 29.40 -0.90
CA ASP A 70 -0.54 30.24 -0.93
C ASP A 70 -0.65 31.41 -1.93
N ASN A 71 -1.77 31.51 -2.66
CA ASN A 71 -2.01 32.48 -3.75
C ASN A 71 -0.98 32.42 -4.89
N THR A 72 -0.22 31.33 -4.98
CA THR A 72 0.81 31.10 -5.99
C THR A 72 0.19 30.57 -7.28
N ASN A 73 0.51 31.18 -8.42
CA ASN A 73 0.12 30.67 -9.74
C ASN A 73 1.25 29.83 -10.32
N ILE A 74 1.04 28.52 -10.47
CA ILE A 74 1.94 27.65 -11.24
C ILE A 74 1.53 27.73 -12.72
N ALA A 75 2.49 27.93 -13.63
CA ALA A 75 2.18 27.98 -15.05
C ALA A 75 1.75 26.60 -15.57
N ALA A 76 0.94 26.59 -16.63
CA ALA A 76 0.50 25.35 -17.29
C ALA A 76 1.69 24.50 -17.77
N PHE A 77 2.69 25.17 -18.35
CA PHE A 77 3.91 24.50 -18.83
C PHE A 77 4.69 23.84 -17.68
N ASP A 78 4.87 24.52 -16.55
CA ASP A 78 5.57 23.96 -15.38
C ASP A 78 4.81 22.75 -14.82
N THR A 79 3.48 22.83 -14.75
CA THR A 79 2.61 21.73 -14.33
C THR A 79 2.79 20.50 -15.24
N LEU A 80 2.82 20.70 -16.55
CA LEU A 80 3.06 19.65 -17.56
C LEU A 80 4.46 19.05 -17.43
N GLN A 81 5.48 19.90 -17.24
CA GLN A 81 6.87 19.46 -17.10
C GLN A 81 7.07 18.63 -15.83
N HIS A 82 6.51 19.07 -14.69
CA HIS A 82 6.57 18.32 -13.44
C HIS A 82 5.87 16.98 -13.54
N ALA A 83 4.66 16.93 -14.12
CA ALA A 83 3.93 15.70 -14.31
C ALA A 83 4.68 14.71 -15.23
N THR A 84 5.30 15.23 -16.31
CA THR A 84 6.09 14.41 -17.25
C THR A 84 7.37 13.89 -16.61
N ALA A 85 8.10 14.75 -15.87
CA ALA A 85 9.31 14.38 -15.17
C ALA A 85 9.05 13.27 -14.14
N GLU A 86 8.00 13.43 -13.33
CA GLU A 86 7.64 12.46 -12.28
C GLU A 86 7.16 11.12 -12.89
N SER A 87 6.33 11.16 -13.94
CA SER A 87 5.89 9.94 -14.64
C SER A 87 7.06 9.19 -15.31
N THR A 88 8.06 9.93 -15.78
CA THR A 88 9.29 9.35 -16.37
C THR A 88 10.21 8.78 -15.29
N ALA A 89 10.42 9.51 -14.19
CA ALA A 89 11.19 9.03 -13.04
C ALA A 89 10.58 7.74 -12.48
N TRP A 90 9.26 7.70 -12.33
CA TRP A 90 8.54 6.50 -11.91
C TRP A 90 8.73 5.33 -12.88
N LYS A 91 8.66 5.56 -14.21
CA LYS A 91 8.98 4.52 -15.22
C LYS A 91 10.38 3.95 -15.01
N ASN A 92 11.36 4.84 -14.92
CA ASN A 92 12.75 4.45 -14.87
C ASN A 92 13.05 3.65 -13.62
N ALA A 93 12.46 4.02 -12.48
CA ALA A 93 12.55 3.25 -11.24
C ALA A 93 12.01 1.81 -11.38
N GLN A 94 10.96 1.61 -12.17
CA GLN A 94 10.41 0.27 -12.46
C GLN A 94 11.25 -0.51 -13.50
N THR A 95 11.94 0.16 -14.42
CA THR A 95 12.85 -0.52 -15.37
C THR A 95 14.17 -0.93 -14.70
N SER A 96 14.69 -0.13 -13.76
CA SER A 96 15.92 -0.43 -13.01
C SER A 96 15.82 -1.63 -12.07
N SER A 97 14.61 -2.01 -11.65
CA SER A 97 14.37 -3.29 -10.94
C SER A 97 14.38 -4.48 -11.90
N ILE A 98 13.79 -4.34 -13.10
CA ILE A 98 13.69 -5.43 -14.09
C ILE A 98 15.04 -5.73 -14.77
N THR A 99 15.90 -4.72 -14.99
CA THR A 99 17.22 -4.95 -15.63
C THR A 99 18.27 -5.59 -14.73
N ARG A 100 18.02 -5.70 -13.42
CA ARG A 100 18.91 -6.40 -12.49
C ARG A 100 18.78 -7.92 -12.57
N ASP A 101 17.64 -8.44 -13.04
CA ASP A 101 17.36 -9.88 -13.03
C ASP A 101 17.74 -10.62 -14.32
N GLU A 102 17.99 -9.93 -15.44
CA GLU A 102 18.27 -10.59 -16.74
C GLU A 102 19.72 -10.51 -17.25
N ASN A 103 20.61 -9.73 -16.62
CA ASN A 103 21.95 -9.46 -17.18
C ASN A 103 23.09 -9.42 -16.17
N ASN A 104 23.34 -10.50 -15.41
CA ASN A 104 24.65 -10.70 -14.78
C ASN A 104 25.05 -12.18 -14.70
N THR A 105 25.44 -12.74 -15.85
CA THR A 105 26.58 -13.66 -15.89
C THR A 105 27.84 -12.81 -15.97
N SER A 106 28.71 -12.93 -14.96
CA SER A 106 30.07 -12.37 -14.83
C SER A 106 30.25 -10.85 -14.64
N SER A 107 30.56 -10.44 -13.42
CA SER A 107 31.45 -9.30 -13.12
C SER A 107 32.07 -9.41 -11.72
N PRO A 108 33.19 -8.70 -11.47
CA PRO A 108 34.24 -9.09 -10.53
C PRO A 108 33.93 -8.77 -9.07
N GLU A 109 34.57 -9.55 -8.19
CA GLU A 109 34.60 -9.37 -6.73
C GLU A 109 35.06 -7.96 -6.32
N ALA A 110 34.25 -7.29 -5.49
CA ALA A 110 34.60 -6.86 -4.13
C ALA A 110 33.50 -5.93 -3.54
N PRO A 111 33.35 -5.83 -2.20
CA PRO A 111 33.54 -6.83 -1.15
C PRO A 111 32.20 -7.27 -0.52
N ASN A 112 32.13 -8.53 -0.10
CA ASN A 112 31.08 -9.06 0.77
C ASN A 112 30.98 -8.27 2.09
N ASP A 113 29.88 -7.55 2.26
CA ASP A 113 29.16 -7.30 3.53
C ASP A 113 27.88 -6.57 3.08
N GLU A 114 26.72 -7.21 2.97
CA GLU A 114 25.95 -7.85 4.02
C GLU A 114 25.30 -9.11 3.44
N THR A 115 25.36 -10.23 4.16
CA THR A 115 24.45 -11.35 3.96
C THR A 115 23.02 -10.82 3.85
N VAL A 116 22.38 -10.91 2.68
CA VAL A 116 20.93 -10.73 2.55
C VAL A 116 20.30 -11.83 3.39
N VAL A 117 20.00 -11.53 4.66
CA VAL A 117 19.33 -12.47 5.55
C VAL A 117 17.94 -12.66 4.99
N CYS A 118 17.70 -13.82 4.36
CA CYS A 118 16.40 -14.21 3.86
C CYS A 118 15.54 -14.61 5.07
N LEU A 119 15.03 -13.61 5.79
CA LEU A 119 14.16 -13.83 6.93
C LEU A 119 12.77 -14.26 6.47
N PRO A 120 12.09 -15.16 7.21
CA PRO A 120 10.68 -15.44 7.01
C PRO A 120 9.87 -14.15 7.18
N ARG A 121 8.75 -14.09 6.46
CA ARG A 121 7.95 -12.88 6.28
C ARG A 121 6.55 -13.06 6.83
N CYS A 122 6.05 -12.06 7.55
CA CYS A 122 4.71 -12.01 8.12
C CYS A 122 4.04 -10.70 7.74
N GLN A 123 3.02 -10.78 6.91
CA GLN A 123 2.19 -9.64 6.55
C GLN A 123 1.05 -9.53 7.55
N VAL A 124 0.82 -8.35 8.13
CA VAL A 124 -0.16 -8.11 9.17
C VAL A 124 -1.05 -6.94 8.80
N ASP A 125 -2.33 -7.02 9.17
CA ASP A 125 -3.33 -5.98 8.95
C ASP A 125 -4.42 -6.04 10.03
N ALA A 126 -5.11 -4.92 10.26
CA ALA A 126 -6.29 -4.86 11.09
C ALA A 126 -7.51 -4.24 10.39
N SER A 127 -8.68 -4.77 10.72
CA SER A 127 -9.96 -4.20 10.34
C SER A 127 -10.62 -3.53 11.54
N TRP A 128 -10.98 -2.27 11.35
CA TRP A 128 -11.67 -1.46 12.33
C TRP A 128 -12.85 -0.75 11.65
N GLY A 129 -13.95 -0.56 12.38
CA GLY A 129 -15.09 0.22 11.89
C GLY A 129 -15.95 0.70 13.03
N THR A 130 -16.49 1.92 12.91
CA THR A 130 -17.34 2.57 13.94
C THR A 130 -18.61 1.80 14.26
N ASP A 131 -19.11 1.04 13.29
CA ASP A 131 -20.41 0.37 13.35
C ASP A 131 -20.27 -1.09 13.84
N SER A 132 -19.17 -1.41 14.51
CA SER A 132 -18.79 -2.77 14.92
C SER A 132 -18.30 -2.79 16.36
N ASP A 133 -18.83 -3.70 17.16
CA ASP A 133 -18.37 -3.97 18.52
C ASP A 133 -17.02 -4.71 18.56
N TYR A 134 -16.49 -5.07 17.39
CA TYR A 134 -15.28 -5.87 17.24
C TYR A 134 -14.26 -5.22 16.30
N SER A 135 -13.00 -5.52 16.55
CA SER A 135 -11.88 -5.30 15.65
C SER A 135 -11.36 -6.63 15.16
N GLY A 136 -10.98 -6.71 13.89
CA GLY A 136 -10.40 -7.90 13.29
C GLY A 136 -8.90 -7.73 13.10
N GLY A 137 -8.12 -8.78 13.35
CA GLY A 137 -6.70 -8.86 13.02
C GLY A 137 -6.47 -10.01 12.04
N GLY A 138 -5.61 -9.78 11.07
CA GLY A 138 -5.22 -10.77 10.07
C GLY A 138 -3.71 -10.81 9.91
N PHE A 139 -3.15 -12.00 9.74
CA PHE A 139 -1.78 -12.13 9.24
C PHE A 139 -1.63 -13.28 8.25
N VAL A 140 -0.61 -13.16 7.39
CA VAL A 140 -0.13 -14.22 6.51
C VAL A 140 1.37 -14.36 6.70
N MET A 141 1.80 -15.55 7.09
CA MET A 141 3.20 -15.87 7.35
C MET A 141 3.71 -16.88 6.34
N ASP A 142 4.79 -16.55 5.66
CA ASP A 142 5.55 -17.46 4.80
C ASP A 142 6.55 -18.25 5.68
N LYS A 143 6.48 -19.59 5.63
CA LYS A 143 7.44 -20.49 6.30
C LYS A 143 8.62 -20.82 5.39
N GLU A 144 9.72 -21.27 5.98
CA GLU A 144 10.94 -21.70 5.25
C GLU A 144 10.69 -22.86 4.29
N ASP A 145 9.71 -23.73 4.58
CA ASP A 145 9.32 -24.85 3.73
C ASP A 145 8.45 -24.43 2.53
N GLY A 146 8.21 -23.12 2.34
CA GLY A 146 7.37 -22.56 1.30
C GLY A 146 5.88 -22.63 1.58
N THR A 147 5.46 -23.17 2.72
CA THR A 147 4.05 -23.18 3.13
C THR A 147 3.64 -21.85 3.76
N ARG A 148 2.35 -21.52 3.67
CA ARG A 148 1.77 -20.33 4.31
C ARG A 148 0.96 -20.70 5.53
N VAL A 149 1.03 -19.85 6.54
CA VAL A 149 0.15 -19.89 7.71
C VAL A 149 -0.70 -18.63 7.72
N TYR A 150 -1.99 -18.82 7.93
CA TYR A 150 -2.98 -17.76 7.98
C TYR A 150 -3.49 -17.63 9.40
N GLY A 151 -3.42 -16.42 9.93
CA GLY A 151 -3.97 -16.06 11.22
C GLY A 151 -5.15 -15.12 11.07
N ALA A 152 -6.26 -15.42 11.74
CA ALA A 152 -7.41 -14.54 11.89
C ALA A 152 -7.79 -14.42 13.38
N THR A 153 -8.03 -13.20 13.86
CA THR A 153 -8.51 -12.95 15.22
C THR A 153 -9.59 -11.88 15.22
N ALA A 154 -10.55 -12.00 16.14
CA ALA A 154 -11.48 -10.94 16.46
C ALA A 154 -11.37 -10.60 17.94
N SER A 155 -11.11 -9.33 18.22
CA SER A 155 -11.01 -8.75 19.56
C SER A 155 -12.14 -7.75 19.78
N ASN A 156 -12.30 -7.30 21.02
CA ASN A 156 -13.19 -6.18 21.32
C ASN A 156 -12.79 -4.96 20.50
N HIS A 157 -13.77 -4.08 20.23
CA HIS A 157 -13.54 -2.86 19.46
C HIS A 157 -12.35 -2.06 20.00
N ALA A 158 -11.32 -1.90 19.18
CA ALA A 158 -10.16 -1.09 19.54
C ALA A 158 -10.53 0.40 19.58
N LEU A 159 -9.77 1.19 20.34
CA LEU A 159 -10.04 2.62 20.54
C LEU A 159 -9.88 3.46 19.27
N SER A 160 -9.03 3.02 18.34
CA SER A 160 -8.85 3.64 17.03
C SER A 160 -8.34 2.63 16.02
N PRO A 161 -8.36 2.95 14.70
CA PRO A 161 -7.72 2.12 13.68
C PRO A 161 -6.27 1.77 14.03
N LEU A 162 -5.48 2.75 14.48
CA LEU A 162 -4.08 2.51 14.84
C LEU A 162 -3.92 1.56 16.03
N HIS A 163 -4.80 1.60 17.04
CA HIS A 163 -4.79 0.61 18.13
C HIS A 163 -5.11 -0.80 17.61
N ALA A 164 -6.01 -0.92 16.63
CA ALA A 164 -6.33 -2.20 16.01
C ALA A 164 -5.12 -2.76 15.24
N GLU A 165 -4.48 -1.94 14.41
CA GLU A 165 -3.26 -2.30 13.68
C GLU A 165 -2.15 -2.77 14.61
N PHE A 166 -1.90 -2.01 15.68
CA PHE A 166 -0.86 -2.35 16.64
C PHE A 166 -1.21 -3.63 17.41
N SER A 167 -2.47 -3.79 17.83
CA SER A 167 -2.93 -5.02 18.48
C SER A 167 -2.78 -6.25 17.59
N ALA A 168 -3.06 -6.13 16.29
CA ALA A 168 -2.87 -7.20 15.31
C ALA A 168 -1.38 -7.56 15.17
N MET A 169 -0.48 -6.56 15.13
CA MET A 169 0.97 -6.77 15.13
C MET A 169 1.45 -7.51 16.39
N ILE A 170 1.09 -7.03 17.58
CA ILE A 170 1.46 -7.66 18.86
C ILE A 170 0.96 -9.10 18.92
N TRP A 171 -0.26 -9.35 18.45
CA TRP A 171 -0.81 -10.69 18.37
C TRP A 171 -0.04 -11.59 17.40
N ALA A 172 0.32 -11.09 16.21
CA ALA A 172 1.14 -11.82 15.25
C ALA A 172 2.54 -12.13 15.84
N MET A 173 3.18 -11.18 16.53
CA MET A 173 4.45 -11.40 17.22
C MET A 173 4.34 -12.50 18.29
N LYS A 174 3.31 -12.45 19.14
CA LYS A 174 3.03 -13.49 20.14
C LYS A 174 2.90 -14.86 19.47
N PHE A 175 2.19 -14.94 18.34
CA PHE A 175 2.05 -16.20 17.60
C PHE A 175 3.38 -16.70 17.01
N VAL A 176 4.15 -15.82 16.35
CA VAL A 176 5.45 -16.17 15.75
C VAL A 176 6.43 -16.69 16.80
N LEU A 177 6.51 -16.04 17.96
CA LEU A 177 7.32 -16.51 19.09
C LEU A 177 6.85 -17.88 19.63
N ASN A 178 5.55 -18.12 19.69
CA ASN A 178 5.00 -19.42 20.10
C ASN A 178 5.36 -20.56 19.13
N LEU A 179 5.67 -20.25 17.87
CA LEU A 179 6.22 -21.21 16.91
C LEU A 179 7.73 -21.43 17.07
N GLY A 180 8.39 -20.73 18.00
CA GLY A 180 9.84 -20.78 18.19
C GLY A 180 10.62 -19.97 17.14
N ILE A 181 9.95 -19.13 16.36
CA ILE A 181 10.59 -18.26 15.37
C ILE A 181 11.00 -16.97 16.07
N THR A 182 12.31 -16.76 16.19
CA THR A 182 12.91 -15.58 16.87
C THR A 182 13.51 -14.58 15.88
N SER A 183 13.51 -14.89 14.59
CA SER A 183 14.03 -14.02 13.53
C SER A 183 12.96 -13.82 12.44
N MET A 184 12.45 -12.60 12.25
CA MET A 184 11.26 -12.35 11.43
C MET A 184 11.23 -10.97 10.77
N ARG A 185 10.71 -10.88 9.54
CA ARG A 185 10.30 -9.61 8.92
C ARG A 185 8.78 -9.46 8.97
N PHE A 186 8.30 -8.42 9.63
CA PHE A 186 6.90 -8.02 9.61
C PHE A 186 6.65 -6.95 8.54
N GLU A 187 5.52 -7.05 7.86
CA GLU A 187 5.07 -6.12 6.84
C GLU A 187 3.67 -5.61 7.16
N THR A 188 3.45 -4.30 7.05
CA THR A 188 2.16 -3.65 7.28
C THR A 188 1.95 -2.54 6.26
N ASP A 189 0.71 -2.23 5.89
CA ASP A 189 0.37 -1.05 5.10
C ASP A 189 0.00 0.17 5.96
N CYS A 190 0.15 0.06 7.29
CA CYS A 190 -0.03 1.17 8.21
C CYS A 190 1.27 1.96 8.42
N MET A 191 1.47 2.99 7.60
CA MET A 191 2.65 3.88 7.71
C MET A 191 2.79 4.52 9.11
N GLN A 192 1.67 4.84 9.76
CA GLN A 192 1.69 5.42 11.11
C GLN A 192 2.29 4.46 12.14
N LEU A 193 2.00 3.16 12.02
CA LEU A 193 2.56 2.14 12.91
C LEU A 193 4.08 1.98 12.68
N VAL A 194 4.52 2.02 11.41
CA VAL A 194 5.95 1.95 11.08
C VAL A 194 6.70 3.14 11.68
N LYS A 195 6.18 4.37 11.54
CA LYS A 195 6.78 5.57 12.13
C LYS A 195 6.82 5.51 13.66
N LEU A 196 5.73 5.06 14.28
CA LEU A 196 5.64 4.91 15.73
C LEU A 196 6.74 4.00 16.29
N ILE A 197 7.05 2.91 15.58
CA ILE A 197 8.00 1.89 16.03
C ILE A 197 9.44 2.19 15.59
N GLU A 198 9.67 2.52 14.33
CA GLU A 198 11.02 2.65 13.74
C GLU A 198 11.57 4.08 13.85
N GLU A 199 10.72 5.11 13.84
CA GLU A 199 11.14 6.51 14.01
C GLU A 199 11.00 6.99 15.46
N GLU A 200 10.63 6.08 16.39
CA GLU A 200 10.41 6.35 17.82
C GLU A 200 9.49 7.56 18.09
N GLU A 201 8.46 7.75 17.26
CA GLU A 201 7.53 8.87 17.39
C GLU A 201 6.72 8.78 18.70
N VAL A 202 6.71 9.82 19.53
CA VAL A 202 6.07 9.76 20.85
C VAL A 202 4.55 9.92 20.74
N TRP A 203 3.82 8.82 20.93
CA TRP A 203 2.35 8.80 20.97
C TRP A 203 1.87 8.28 22.33
N PRO A 204 1.61 9.17 23.32
CA PRO A 204 1.26 8.75 24.68
C PRO A 204 0.04 7.83 24.78
N SER A 205 -0.90 7.94 23.82
CA SER A 205 -2.08 7.07 23.77
C SER A 205 -1.76 5.60 23.46
N MET A 206 -0.59 5.32 22.86
CA MET A 206 -0.13 3.97 22.46
C MET A 206 0.87 3.38 23.44
N ALA A 207 1.03 3.97 24.63
CA ALA A 207 2.06 3.57 25.58
C ALA A 207 1.91 2.10 26.01
N SER A 208 0.68 1.63 26.22
CA SER A 208 0.43 0.24 26.62
C SER A 208 0.83 -0.75 25.52
N GLU A 209 0.52 -0.45 24.27
CA GLU A 209 0.88 -1.26 23.12
C GLU A 209 2.40 -1.23 22.87
N LEU A 210 3.03 -0.08 23.06
CA LEU A 210 4.49 0.06 22.98
C LEU A 210 5.20 -0.77 24.05
N ASP A 211 4.71 -0.78 25.29
CA ASP A 211 5.27 -1.61 26.36
C ASP A 211 5.17 -3.11 26.03
N ASP A 212 4.00 -3.55 25.55
CA ASP A 212 3.78 -4.93 25.07
C ASP A 212 4.71 -5.27 23.90
N TYR A 213 4.86 -4.35 22.94
CA TYR A 213 5.74 -4.51 21.80
C TYR A 213 7.21 -4.63 22.23
N GLN A 214 7.70 -3.74 23.08
CA GLN A 214 9.08 -3.75 23.58
C GLN A 214 9.37 -5.02 24.38
N PHE A 215 8.41 -5.47 25.20
CA PHE A 215 8.51 -6.73 25.92
C PHE A 215 8.69 -7.91 24.94
N LEU A 216 7.84 -8.02 23.91
CA LEU A 216 7.96 -9.09 22.91
C LEU A 216 9.23 -8.97 22.06
N ARG A 217 9.61 -7.74 21.69
CA ARG A 217 10.80 -7.41 20.90
C ARG A 217 12.08 -7.96 21.53
N SER A 218 12.13 -8.05 22.86
CA SER A 218 13.26 -8.61 23.62
C SER A 218 13.47 -10.11 23.42
N TYR A 219 12.45 -10.84 22.95
CA TYR A 219 12.51 -12.28 22.65
C TYR A 219 12.88 -12.59 21.20
N PHE A 220 12.99 -11.57 20.34
CA PHE A 220 13.44 -11.74 18.95
C PHE A 220 14.94 -11.48 18.83
N ASP A 221 15.66 -12.44 18.24
CA ASP A 221 17.06 -12.28 17.83
C ASP A 221 17.19 -11.22 16.72
N SER A 222 16.23 -11.20 15.80
CA SER A 222 16.18 -10.23 14.69
C SER A 222 14.74 -9.97 14.28
N ILE A 223 14.31 -8.72 14.34
CA ILE A 223 12.98 -8.33 13.86
C ILE A 223 13.07 -7.02 13.12
N PHE A 224 12.39 -6.99 11.98
CA PHE A 224 12.29 -5.84 11.11
C PHE A 224 10.83 -5.56 10.83
N LEU A 225 10.44 -4.30 10.87
CA LEU A 225 9.14 -3.84 10.42
C LEU A 225 9.31 -2.99 9.15
N SER A 226 8.55 -3.30 8.10
CA SER A 226 8.56 -2.51 6.88
C SER A 226 7.16 -2.17 6.38
N PHE A 227 7.04 -0.99 5.80
CA PHE A 227 5.82 -0.58 5.10
C PHE A 227 5.70 -1.30 3.75
N VAL A 228 4.50 -1.78 3.43
CA VAL A 228 4.13 -2.26 2.09
C VAL A 228 2.89 -1.52 1.57
N PRO A 229 2.76 -1.30 0.26
CA PRO A 229 1.51 -0.76 -0.29
C PRO A 229 0.32 -1.70 0.02
N ARG A 230 -0.86 -1.13 0.26
CA ARG A 230 -2.09 -1.90 0.55
C ARG A 230 -2.41 -2.98 -0.49
N LEU A 231 -2.12 -2.73 -1.76
CA LEU A 231 -2.28 -3.70 -2.85
C LEU A 231 -1.37 -4.93 -2.71
N SER A 232 -0.29 -4.81 -1.92
CA SER A 232 0.63 -5.90 -1.59
C SER A 232 0.29 -6.60 -0.27
N ASN A 233 -0.69 -6.08 0.50
CA ASN A 233 -1.14 -6.62 1.79
C ASN A 233 -2.57 -7.18 1.75
N VAL A 234 -3.11 -7.45 0.54
CA VAL A 234 -4.52 -7.80 0.32
C VAL A 234 -4.95 -9.03 1.12
N HIS A 235 -4.10 -10.04 1.27
CA HIS A 235 -4.48 -11.25 2.01
C HIS A 235 -4.71 -10.96 3.50
N ALA A 236 -3.81 -10.23 4.15
CA ALA A 236 -3.97 -9.86 5.56
C ALA A 236 -5.20 -8.96 5.74
N ASP A 237 -5.42 -8.00 4.83
CA ASP A 237 -6.60 -7.11 4.82
C ASP A 237 -7.93 -7.84 4.64
N CYS A 238 -8.00 -8.81 3.73
CA CYS A 238 -9.18 -9.66 3.61
C CYS A 238 -9.40 -10.50 4.87
N ILE A 239 -8.33 -11.04 5.45
CA ILE A 239 -8.45 -11.86 6.66
C ILE A 239 -8.95 -11.03 7.84
N SER A 240 -8.40 -9.84 8.04
CA SER A 240 -8.78 -8.93 9.12
C SER A 240 -10.25 -8.50 8.98
N LYS A 241 -10.71 -8.19 7.76
CA LYS A 241 -12.11 -7.83 7.47
C LYS A 241 -13.07 -8.99 7.72
N ALA A 242 -12.75 -10.17 7.20
CA ALA A 242 -13.55 -11.37 7.41
C ALA A 242 -13.62 -11.72 8.91
N ALA A 243 -12.53 -11.57 9.66
CA ALA A 243 -12.51 -11.81 11.09
C ALA A 243 -13.45 -10.86 11.84
N ARG A 244 -13.38 -9.55 11.55
CA ARG A 244 -14.29 -8.56 12.14
C ARG A 244 -15.75 -8.84 11.81
N ALA A 245 -16.05 -9.19 10.55
CA ALA A 245 -17.40 -9.44 10.06
C ALA A 245 -18.12 -10.60 10.78
N ARG A 246 -17.39 -11.47 11.48
CA ARG A 246 -18.00 -12.57 12.25
C ARG A 246 -18.78 -12.10 13.48
N GLY A 247 -18.44 -10.95 14.04
CA GLY A 247 -19.19 -10.36 15.16
C GLY A 247 -19.11 -11.14 16.48
N PHE A 248 -18.04 -11.89 16.72
CA PHE A 248 -17.75 -12.49 18.04
C PHE A 248 -16.25 -12.72 18.22
N LEU A 249 -15.80 -12.87 19.46
CA LEU A 249 -14.38 -13.08 19.80
C LEU A 249 -13.90 -14.48 19.42
N PHE A 250 -12.78 -14.55 18.70
CA PHE A 250 -12.12 -15.82 18.38
C PHE A 250 -10.67 -15.61 17.97
N THR A 251 -9.89 -16.68 18.00
CA THR A 251 -8.57 -16.74 17.38
C THR A 251 -8.48 -18.00 16.53
N TYR A 252 -7.95 -17.89 15.32
CA TYR A 252 -7.73 -18.97 14.40
C TYR A 252 -6.34 -18.84 13.79
N VAL A 253 -5.56 -19.92 13.81
CA VAL A 253 -4.31 -19.98 13.05
C VAL A 253 -4.11 -21.36 12.46
N ASN A 254 -3.88 -21.44 11.15
CA ASN A 254 -3.65 -22.71 10.46
C ASN A 254 -2.99 -22.49 9.09
N SER A 255 -2.45 -23.55 8.48
CA SER A 255 -2.02 -23.55 7.08
C SER A 255 -3.17 -23.60 6.09
N LEU A 256 -4.36 -24.04 6.53
CA LEU A 256 -5.57 -24.04 5.72
C LEU A 256 -6.36 -22.74 5.89
N ILE A 257 -6.79 -22.16 4.78
CA ILE A 257 -7.73 -21.03 4.78
C ILE A 257 -9.12 -21.60 5.13
N PRO A 258 -9.77 -21.12 6.20
CA PRO A 258 -11.12 -21.55 6.54
C PRO A 258 -12.13 -21.24 5.44
N ASN A 259 -13.13 -22.12 5.30
CA ASN A 259 -14.20 -21.91 4.31
C ASN A 259 -14.99 -20.61 4.54
N TRP A 260 -15.07 -20.13 5.78
CA TRP A 260 -15.71 -18.85 6.11
C TRP A 260 -14.86 -17.62 5.73
N LEU A 261 -13.56 -17.80 5.51
CA LEU A 261 -12.64 -16.82 4.90
C LEU A 261 -12.70 -16.87 3.37
N ALA A 262 -13.05 -18.02 2.79
CA ALA A 262 -13.11 -18.21 1.35
C ALA A 262 -14.34 -17.56 0.67
N HIS A 263 -15.31 -17.05 1.44
CA HIS A 263 -16.50 -16.38 0.89
C HIS A 263 -16.25 -14.93 0.45
N GLU A 264 -15.12 -14.31 0.83
CA GLU A 264 -14.63 -13.09 0.19
C GLU A 264 -13.61 -13.49 -0.88
N ALA A 265 -13.98 -13.30 -2.15
CA ALA A 265 -13.29 -13.75 -3.36
C ALA A 265 -11.91 -13.09 -3.63
N CYS A 266 -11.06 -12.94 -2.60
CA CYS A 266 -9.71 -12.37 -2.71
C CYS A 266 -8.58 -13.32 -2.33
N LEU A 267 -8.86 -14.48 -1.73
CA LEU A 267 -7.80 -15.36 -1.19
C LEU A 267 -7.37 -16.51 -2.10
N LEU A 268 -8.10 -16.77 -3.20
CA LEU A 268 -7.84 -17.89 -4.11
C LEU A 268 -7.78 -17.41 -5.58
N GLY A 269 -6.65 -16.79 -5.95
CA GLY A 269 -6.13 -16.80 -7.32
C GLY A 269 -6.43 -15.59 -8.23
N MET A 270 -5.40 -14.78 -8.48
CA MET A 270 -4.95 -14.63 -9.87
C MET A 270 -3.87 -15.68 -10.08
N VAL A 271 -4.20 -16.71 -10.86
CA VAL A 271 -3.23 -17.59 -11.54
C VAL A 271 -2.73 -16.85 -12.77
#